data_AF-A0A1F4P548-F1
#
_entry.id   AF-A0A1F4P548-F1
#
_cell.length_a   1.000
_cell.length_b   1.000
_cell.length_c   1.000
_cell.angle_alpha   90.00
_cell.angle_beta   90.00
_cell.angle_gamma   90.00
#
_symmetry.space_group_name_H-M   'P 1'
#
loop_
_entity.id
_entity.type
_entity.pdbx_description
1 polymer ?
#
loop_
_entity_poly.entity_id
_entity_poly.type
_entity_poly.pdbx_seq_one_letter_code
_entity_poly.pdbx_strand_id
1 'polypeptide(L)'
;RGQRRSIGFSVGPHGLAVRAPKWVPLVEVDAALQEKSAWILRKLQETHERHARLAEHTIDWRDGASLPFLGQTLVLKLDPAHGFAAAGAALLPAAAPGTVVHLPGHQPTLTLCLSLPHHASPDQIRDVVQAWLMRQARRVFQERLDHFGPLLGVQWKKLALSNAGTRWGSAKSDGSIRLNWRLVHFSMSVLDYVVAHELSHLREMNHSPRFWETVQSVLPNYAAMRQQLKNEAAPRWS
;
A
#
# COMPACT_ATOMS: atom_id res chain seq x y z
N ARG A 1 1.38 16.46 34.32
CA ARG A 1 0.55 15.46 33.59
C ARG A 1 -0.91 15.73 33.93
N GLY A 2 -1.71 16.22 32.97
CA GLY A 2 -3.10 16.62 33.25
C GLY A 2 -4.01 15.43 33.55
N GLN A 3 -4.77 15.51 34.64
CA GLN A 3 -5.87 14.58 34.93
C GLN A 3 -6.89 14.65 33.79
N ARG A 4 -7.13 13.52 33.12
CA ARG A 4 -8.09 13.43 32.02
C ARG A 4 -9.51 13.52 32.58
N ARG A 5 -10.37 14.30 31.93
CA ARG A 5 -11.76 14.55 32.37
C ARG A 5 -12.80 13.57 31.79
N SER A 6 -12.40 12.58 30.98
CA SER A 6 -13.33 11.68 30.28
C SER A 6 -12.83 10.22 30.13
N ILE A 7 -13.78 9.30 29.92
CA ILE A 7 -13.54 7.89 29.56
C ILE A 7 -13.09 7.82 28.09
N GLY A 8 -11.96 7.17 27.84
CA GLY A 8 -11.41 6.98 26.50
C GLY A 8 -11.49 5.52 26.05
N PHE A 9 -11.88 5.30 24.80
CA PHE A 9 -11.94 3.99 24.16
C PHE A 9 -10.87 3.89 23.08
N SER A 10 -10.13 2.78 23.05
CA SER A 10 -9.18 2.47 21.98
C SER A 10 -9.27 1.00 21.61
N VAL A 11 -9.47 0.70 20.33
CA VAL A 11 -9.46 -0.68 19.82
C VAL A 11 -8.09 -0.95 19.20
N GLY A 12 -7.43 -2.02 19.63
CA GLY A 12 -6.11 -2.45 19.18
C GLY A 12 -6.06 -3.94 18.83
N PRO A 13 -4.87 -4.49 18.55
CA PRO A 13 -4.70 -5.89 18.10
C PRO A 13 -5.15 -6.94 19.14
N HIS A 14 -5.35 -6.55 20.39
CA HIS A 14 -5.85 -7.41 21.47
C HIS A 14 -7.30 -7.09 21.88
N GLY A 15 -8.03 -6.30 21.08
CA GLY A 15 -9.42 -5.92 21.34
C GLY A 15 -9.59 -4.50 21.89
N LEU A 16 -10.72 -4.26 22.56
CA LEU A 16 -11.07 -2.97 23.15
C LEU A 16 -10.32 -2.73 24.46
N ALA A 17 -9.62 -1.61 24.55
CA ALA A 17 -9.08 -1.06 25.79
C ALA A 17 -9.86 0.20 26.20
N VAL A 18 -10.39 0.18 27.43
CA VAL A 18 -11.09 1.31 28.05
C VAL A 18 -10.18 1.94 29.10
N ARG A 19 -10.05 3.27 29.07
CA ARG A 19 -9.28 4.03 30.06
C ARG A 19 -10.18 5.08 30.69
N ALA A 20 -10.46 4.94 31.99
CA ALA A 20 -11.29 5.85 32.77
C ALA A 20 -10.51 6.46 33.97
N PRO A 21 -10.84 7.69 34.42
CA PRO A 21 -10.31 8.24 35.66
C PRO A 21 -10.70 7.41 36.90
N LYS A 22 -9.86 7.40 37.93
CA LYS A 22 -10.05 6.54 39.13
C LYS A 22 -11.33 6.82 39.93
N TRP A 23 -11.90 8.03 39.81
CA TRP A 23 -13.11 8.43 40.53
C TRP A 23 -14.40 8.09 39.78
N VAL A 24 -14.32 7.63 38.53
CA VAL A 24 -15.50 7.25 37.75
C VAL A 24 -15.95 5.85 38.19
N PRO A 25 -17.18 5.69 38.70
CA PRO A 25 -17.70 4.39 39.09
C PRO A 25 -17.81 3.43 37.89
N LEU A 26 -17.63 2.13 38.12
CA LEU A 26 -17.75 1.12 37.06
C LEU A 26 -19.11 1.16 36.32
N VAL A 27 -20.19 1.50 37.03
CA VAL A 27 -21.53 1.64 36.42
C VAL A 27 -21.57 2.74 35.34
N GLU A 28 -20.82 3.83 35.51
CA GLU A 28 -20.71 4.89 34.51
C GLU A 28 -19.82 4.47 33.33
N VAL A 29 -18.82 3.61 33.57
CA VAL A 29 -18.02 2.99 32.51
C VAL A 29 -18.87 2.04 31.67
N ASP A 30 -19.73 1.24 32.31
CA ASP A 30 -20.66 0.33 31.63
C ASP A 30 -21.72 1.09 30.83
N ALA A 31 -22.28 2.18 31.39
CA ALA A 31 -23.20 3.04 30.66
C ALA A 31 -22.55 3.64 29.40
N ALA A 32 -21.29 4.10 29.51
CA ALA A 32 -20.54 4.62 28.38
C ALA A 32 -20.19 3.54 27.34
N LEU A 33 -19.95 2.29 27.77
CA LEU A 33 -19.77 1.14 26.88
C LEU A 33 -21.05 0.82 26.12
N GLN A 34 -22.20 0.83 26.79
CA GLN A 34 -23.51 0.60 26.17
C GLN A 34 -23.86 1.69 25.16
N GLU A 35 -23.63 2.96 25.50
CA GLU A 35 -23.86 4.10 24.61
C GLU A 35 -22.97 4.02 23.35
N LYS A 36 -21.71 3.58 23.50
CA LYS A 36 -20.77 3.43 22.37
C LYS A 36 -20.76 2.03 21.75
N SER A 37 -21.65 1.12 22.17
CA SER A 37 -21.66 -0.30 21.76
C SER A 37 -21.65 -0.47 20.24
N ALA A 38 -22.51 0.25 19.52
CA ALA A 38 -22.57 0.21 18.06
C ALA A 38 -21.26 0.67 17.40
N TRP A 39 -20.61 1.70 17.95
CA TRP A 39 -19.31 2.18 17.46
C TRP A 39 -18.18 1.18 17.78
N ILE A 40 -18.18 0.59 18.98
CA ILE A 40 -17.20 -0.40 19.44
C ILE A 40 -17.27 -1.66 18.58
N LEU A 41 -18.46 -2.22 18.39
CA LEU A 41 -18.69 -3.42 17.58
C LEU A 41 -18.26 -3.20 16.14
N ARG A 42 -18.65 -2.05 15.54
CA ARG A 42 -18.18 -1.67 14.21
C ARG A 42 -16.66 -1.57 14.14
N LYS A 43 -16.00 -0.95 15.13
CA LYS A 43 -14.53 -0.82 15.15
C LYS A 43 -13.80 -2.14 15.36
N LEU A 44 -14.36 -3.04 16.18
CA LEU A 44 -13.83 -4.39 16.36
C LEU A 44 -13.97 -5.21 15.09
N GLN A 45 -15.11 -5.09 14.39
CA GLN A 45 -15.33 -5.73 13.11
C GLN A 45 -14.39 -5.18 12.03
N GLU A 46 -14.27 -3.86 11.89
CA GLU A 46 -13.30 -3.22 10.98
C GLU A 46 -11.85 -3.67 11.28
N THR A 47 -11.50 -3.82 12.56
CA THR A 47 -10.18 -4.28 12.99
C THR A 47 -9.98 -5.76 12.66
N HIS A 48 -10.97 -6.62 12.94
CA HIS A 48 -10.94 -8.03 12.59
C HIS A 48 -10.89 -8.25 11.07
N GLU A 49 -11.69 -7.54 10.29
CA GLU A 49 -11.67 -7.61 8.82
C GLU A 49 -10.36 -7.09 8.25
N ARG A 50 -9.73 -6.09 8.88
CA ARG A 50 -8.39 -5.65 8.53
C ARG A 50 -7.36 -6.72 8.88
N HIS A 51 -7.46 -7.35 10.05
CA HIS A 51 -6.57 -8.43 10.48
C HIS A 51 -6.73 -9.72 9.65
N ALA A 52 -7.95 -10.08 9.26
CA ALA A 52 -8.26 -11.22 8.40
C ALA A 52 -7.70 -10.99 6.98
N ARG A 53 -7.93 -9.81 6.39
CA ARG A 53 -7.29 -9.41 5.13
C ARG A 53 -5.76 -9.45 5.24
N LEU A 54 -5.19 -8.88 6.32
CA LEU A 54 -3.75 -8.93 6.59
C LEU A 54 -3.18 -10.36 6.73
N ALA A 55 -3.96 -11.31 7.25
CA ALA A 55 -3.56 -12.70 7.42
C ALA A 55 -3.63 -13.49 6.09
N GLU A 56 -4.61 -13.21 5.23
CA GLU A 56 -4.72 -13.76 3.87
C GLU A 56 -3.60 -13.31 2.93
N HIS A 57 -2.88 -12.22 3.26
CA HIS A 57 -1.80 -11.67 2.43
C HIS A 57 -0.38 -12.08 2.86
N THR A 58 -0.21 -13.24 3.49
CA THR A 58 1.13 -13.85 3.65
C THR A 58 1.47 -14.58 2.35
N ILE A 59 2.57 -14.21 1.70
CA ILE A 59 2.98 -14.84 0.44
C ILE A 59 3.65 -16.17 0.77
N ASP A 60 3.07 -17.27 0.31
CA ASP A 60 3.73 -18.58 0.31
C ASP A 60 4.67 -18.65 -0.89
N TRP A 61 5.98 -18.47 -0.67
CA TRP A 61 6.97 -18.35 -1.72
C TRP A 61 7.27 -19.71 -2.38
N ARG A 62 6.56 -19.98 -3.48
CA ARG A 62 6.69 -21.18 -4.31
C ARG A 62 6.34 -20.89 -5.76
N ASP A 63 6.59 -21.87 -6.63
CA ASP A 63 6.07 -21.84 -7.99
C ASP A 63 4.53 -21.74 -7.99
N GLY A 64 3.97 -20.88 -8.84
CA GLY A 64 2.54 -20.58 -8.88
C GLY A 64 2.01 -19.65 -7.78
N ALA A 65 2.86 -19.18 -6.85
CA ALA A 65 2.45 -18.18 -5.85
C ALA A 65 1.95 -16.90 -6.52
N SER A 66 1.01 -16.21 -5.88
CA SER A 66 0.43 -14.97 -6.40
C SER A 66 0.58 -13.80 -5.44
N LEU A 67 0.72 -12.61 -5.99
CA LEU A 67 0.78 -11.36 -5.22
C LEU A 67 0.15 -10.21 -6.01
N PRO A 68 -0.39 -9.19 -5.32
CA PRO A 68 -0.93 -8.02 -5.99
C PRO A 68 0.19 -7.17 -6.60
N PHE A 69 -0.05 -6.66 -7.80
CA PHE A 69 0.87 -5.78 -8.54
C PHE A 69 0.07 -4.77 -9.38
N LEU A 70 0.11 -3.50 -9.00
CA LEU A 70 -0.49 -2.37 -9.73
C LEU A 70 -1.98 -2.54 -10.07
N GLY A 71 -2.73 -3.17 -9.17
CA GLY A 71 -4.17 -3.48 -9.34
C GLY A 71 -4.45 -4.78 -10.12
N GLN A 72 -3.41 -5.54 -10.46
CA GLN A 72 -3.48 -6.84 -11.12
C GLN A 72 -2.98 -7.96 -10.19
N THR A 73 -3.25 -9.21 -10.54
CA THR A 73 -2.65 -10.37 -9.85
C THR A 73 -1.40 -10.83 -10.60
N LEU A 74 -0.25 -10.88 -9.93
CA LEU A 74 1.00 -11.37 -10.48
C LEU A 74 1.25 -12.81 -10.00
N VAL A 75 1.33 -13.76 -10.93
CA VAL A 75 1.61 -15.17 -10.66
C VAL A 75 3.07 -15.48 -10.98
N LEU A 76 3.77 -16.11 -10.04
CA LEU A 76 5.17 -16.51 -10.18
C LEU A 76 5.26 -17.82 -10.97
N LYS A 77 6.22 -17.87 -11.89
CA LYS A 77 6.57 -19.09 -12.62
C LYS A 77 8.07 -19.32 -12.59
N LEU A 78 8.52 -20.44 -12.04
CA LEU A 78 9.93 -20.83 -12.10
C LEU A 78 10.25 -21.36 -13.50
N ASP A 79 11.25 -20.77 -14.14
CA ASP A 79 11.69 -21.12 -15.49
C ASP A 79 13.22 -21.22 -15.54
N PRO A 80 13.79 -22.43 -15.33
CA PRO A 80 15.23 -22.64 -15.39
C PRO A 80 15.81 -22.50 -16.81
N ALA A 81 14.97 -22.57 -17.85
CA ALA A 81 15.38 -22.40 -19.23
C ALA A 81 15.39 -20.92 -19.66
N HIS A 82 14.81 -20.03 -18.85
CA HIS A 82 14.86 -18.58 -19.05
C HIS A 82 16.30 -18.10 -18.84
N GLY A 83 17.07 -18.06 -19.93
CA GLY A 83 18.43 -17.56 -19.92
C GLY A 83 18.52 -16.19 -19.24
N PHE A 84 19.62 -15.95 -18.52
CA PHE A 84 19.94 -14.78 -17.69
C PHE A 84 19.90 -13.39 -18.39
N ALA A 85 19.32 -13.28 -19.58
CA ALA A 85 19.35 -12.07 -20.41
C ALA A 85 18.60 -10.88 -19.81
N ALA A 86 17.70 -11.07 -18.83
CA ALA A 86 16.97 -9.98 -18.18
C ALA A 86 16.91 -10.11 -16.65
N ALA A 87 18.00 -9.72 -15.95
CA ALA A 87 18.01 -9.44 -14.51
C ALA A 87 17.31 -10.47 -13.59
N GLY A 88 17.35 -11.76 -13.95
CA GLY A 88 16.80 -12.90 -13.20
C GLY A 88 15.27 -13.05 -13.18
N ALA A 89 14.51 -12.12 -13.77
CA ALA A 89 13.05 -12.22 -13.85
C ALA A 89 12.45 -11.35 -14.98
N ALA A 90 11.50 -11.91 -15.72
CA ALA A 90 10.84 -11.25 -16.85
C ALA A 90 9.31 -11.36 -16.76
N LEU A 91 8.63 -10.24 -17.00
CA LEU A 91 7.17 -10.23 -17.13
C LEU A 91 6.82 -10.74 -18.52
N LEU A 92 6.05 -11.83 -18.61
CA LEU A 92 5.49 -12.25 -19.88
C LEU A 92 4.29 -11.36 -20.21
N PRO A 93 4.11 -10.94 -21.48
CA PRO A 93 2.87 -10.32 -21.91
C PRO A 93 1.70 -11.24 -21.55
N ALA A 94 0.59 -10.67 -21.09
CA ALA A 94 -0.66 -11.43 -21.03
C ALA A 94 -0.87 -12.09 -22.39
N ALA A 95 -1.21 -13.38 -22.41
CA ALA A 95 -1.41 -14.14 -23.64
C ALA A 95 -2.23 -13.31 -24.64
N ALA A 96 -1.82 -13.37 -25.91
CA ALA A 96 -2.23 -12.48 -27.01
C ALA A 96 -3.70 -12.00 -26.93
N PRO A 97 -4.02 -10.78 -27.42
CA PRO A 97 -5.33 -10.12 -27.29
C PRO A 97 -6.54 -10.82 -27.94
N GLY A 98 -6.46 -12.13 -28.25
CA GLY A 98 -7.56 -12.96 -28.72
C GLY A 98 -8.10 -13.97 -27.70
N THR A 99 -7.60 -14.04 -26.46
CA THR A 99 -8.08 -15.03 -25.47
C THR A 99 -8.28 -14.49 -24.06
N VAL A 100 -8.25 -13.16 -23.88
CA VAL A 100 -8.63 -12.53 -22.62
C VAL A 100 -10.14 -12.35 -22.62
N VAL A 101 -10.87 -13.39 -22.22
CA VAL A 101 -12.28 -13.21 -21.83
C VAL A 101 -12.25 -12.34 -20.58
N HIS A 102 -12.58 -11.06 -20.72
CA HIS A 102 -12.95 -10.21 -19.59
C HIS A 102 -14.25 -10.77 -18.99
N LEU A 103 -14.14 -11.78 -18.14
CA LEU A 103 -15.25 -12.19 -17.30
C LEU A 103 -15.49 -11.05 -16.28
N PRO A 104 -16.71 -10.52 -16.15
CA PRO A 104 -17.02 -9.53 -15.14
C PRO A 104 -16.67 -10.12 -13.75
N GLY A 105 -15.77 -9.44 -13.04
CA GLY A 105 -15.29 -9.88 -11.72
C GLY A 105 -13.91 -10.56 -11.68
N HIS A 106 -13.26 -10.82 -12.82
CA HIS A 106 -11.88 -11.36 -12.81
C HIS A 106 -10.84 -10.24 -12.96
N GLN A 107 -9.92 -10.14 -12.01
CA GLN A 107 -8.75 -9.27 -12.13
C GLN A 107 -7.80 -9.81 -13.21
N PRO A 108 -7.21 -8.93 -14.05
CA PRO A 108 -6.21 -9.35 -15.01
C PRO A 108 -5.05 -10.02 -14.29
N THR A 109 -4.58 -11.12 -14.87
CA THR A 109 -3.48 -11.92 -14.33
C THR A 109 -2.24 -11.76 -15.20
N LEU A 110 -1.11 -11.45 -14.56
CA LEU A 110 0.21 -11.35 -15.16
C LEU A 110 1.07 -12.53 -14.72
N THR A 111 2.01 -12.96 -15.56
CA THR A 111 2.97 -14.01 -15.20
C THR A 111 4.38 -13.44 -15.13
N LEU A 112 5.03 -13.59 -13.97
CA LEU A 112 6.44 -13.29 -13.76
C LEU A 112 7.26 -14.58 -13.84
N CYS A 113 8.02 -14.74 -14.92
CA CYS A 113 9.00 -15.81 -15.05
C CYS A 113 10.25 -15.48 -14.25
N LEU A 114 10.67 -16.38 -13.37
CA LEU A 114 11.86 -16.29 -12.55
C LEU A 114 12.92 -17.24 -13.09
N SER A 115 14.12 -16.74 -13.38
CA SER A 115 15.28 -17.55 -13.80
C SER A 115 15.86 -18.31 -12.61
N LEU A 116 15.07 -19.24 -12.07
CA LEU A 116 15.36 -20.03 -10.89
C LEU A 116 15.05 -21.51 -11.17
N PRO A 117 15.81 -22.44 -10.57
CA PRO A 117 15.47 -23.86 -10.65
C PRO A 117 14.16 -24.16 -9.94
N HIS A 118 13.44 -25.21 -10.36
CA HIS A 118 12.18 -25.63 -9.73
C HIS A 118 12.31 -25.99 -8.24
N HIS A 119 13.52 -26.29 -7.77
CA HIS A 119 13.84 -26.58 -6.37
C HIS A 119 14.38 -25.35 -5.61
N ALA A 120 14.25 -24.14 -6.16
CA ALA A 120 14.66 -22.92 -5.47
C ALA A 120 13.95 -22.79 -4.13
N SER A 121 14.68 -22.33 -3.11
CA SER A 121 14.11 -22.14 -1.79
C SER A 121 13.13 -20.95 -1.78
N PRO A 122 12.16 -20.93 -0.84
CA PRO A 122 11.29 -19.79 -0.59
C PRO A 122 12.03 -18.45 -0.50
N ASP A 123 13.18 -18.42 0.19
CA ASP A 123 14.02 -17.22 0.31
C ASP A 123 14.60 -16.77 -1.03
N GLN A 124 15.07 -17.70 -1.86
CA GLN A 124 15.61 -17.38 -3.20
C GLN A 124 14.52 -16.78 -4.09
N ILE A 125 13.32 -17.36 -4.06
CA ILE A 125 12.16 -16.87 -4.82
C ILE A 125 11.82 -15.45 -4.34
N ARG A 126 11.68 -15.25 -3.02
CA ARG A 126 11.40 -13.94 -2.41
C ARG A 126 12.42 -12.89 -2.86
N ASP A 127 13.70 -13.20 -2.78
CA ASP A 127 14.76 -12.22 -3.04
C ASP A 127 14.80 -11.80 -4.51
N VAL A 128 14.61 -12.74 -5.45
CA VAL A 128 14.51 -12.43 -6.88
C VAL A 128 13.26 -11.60 -7.18
N VAL A 129 12.11 -11.95 -6.61
CA VAL A 129 10.86 -11.20 -6.78
C VAL A 129 10.99 -9.80 -6.19
N GLN A 130 11.57 -9.66 -4.99
CA GLN A 130 11.81 -8.36 -4.37
C GLN A 130 12.72 -7.48 -5.24
N ALA A 131 13.82 -8.04 -5.75
CA ALA A 131 14.73 -7.31 -6.63
C ALA A 131 14.01 -6.84 -7.90
N TRP A 132 13.15 -7.69 -8.48
CA TRP A 132 12.33 -7.31 -9.63
C TRP A 132 11.32 -6.21 -9.29
N LEU A 133 10.57 -6.34 -8.20
CA LEU A 133 9.60 -5.34 -7.76
C LEU A 133 10.24 -4.00 -7.44
N MET A 134 11.43 -3.98 -6.84
CA MET A 134 12.16 -2.73 -6.59
C MET A 134 12.56 -2.03 -7.89
N ARG A 135 12.94 -2.78 -8.94
CA ARG A 135 13.21 -2.20 -10.26
C ARG A 135 11.94 -1.64 -10.90
N GLN A 136 10.83 -2.39 -10.84
CA GLN A 136 9.54 -1.91 -11.33
C GLN A 136 9.07 -0.66 -10.56
N ALA A 137 9.18 -0.68 -9.23
CA ALA A 137 8.85 0.47 -8.38
C ALA A 137 9.64 1.71 -8.80
N ARG A 138 10.95 1.60 -8.99
CA ARG A 138 11.77 2.74 -9.45
C ARG A 138 11.28 3.27 -10.79
N ARG A 139 11.06 2.38 -11.76
CA ARG A 139 10.59 2.74 -13.11
C ARG A 139 9.24 3.45 -13.05
N VAL A 140 8.23 2.80 -12.47
CA VAL A 140 6.86 3.32 -12.42
C VAL A 140 6.81 4.62 -11.64
N PHE A 141 7.48 4.70 -10.48
CA PHE A 141 7.47 5.93 -9.68
C PHE A 141 8.11 7.09 -10.43
N GLN A 142 9.20 6.85 -11.19
CA GLN A 142 9.81 7.87 -12.04
C GLN A 142 8.83 8.33 -13.13
N GLU A 143 8.20 7.40 -13.85
CA GLU A 143 7.19 7.73 -14.87
C GLU A 143 6.05 8.57 -14.30
N ARG A 144 5.57 8.25 -13.08
CA ARG A 144 4.48 9.02 -12.44
C ARG A 144 4.97 10.37 -11.91
N LEU A 145 6.19 10.46 -11.39
CA LEU A 145 6.79 11.73 -10.97
C LEU A 145 6.96 12.69 -12.16
N ASP A 146 7.43 12.16 -13.30
CA ASP A 146 7.59 12.91 -14.55
C ASP A 146 6.25 13.31 -15.16
N HIS A 147 5.20 12.53 -14.93
CA HIS A 147 3.84 12.89 -15.34
C HIS A 147 3.25 14.02 -14.49
N PHE A 148 3.28 13.91 -13.16
CA PHE A 148 2.60 14.86 -12.27
C PHE A 148 3.42 16.12 -11.96
N GLY A 149 4.74 16.06 -12.03
CA GLY A 149 5.62 17.21 -11.76
C GLY A 149 5.28 18.44 -12.60
N PRO A 150 5.21 18.31 -13.95
CA PRO A 150 4.81 19.40 -14.84
C PRO A 150 3.39 19.92 -14.57
N LEU A 151 2.43 19.02 -14.31
CA LEU A 151 1.03 19.41 -14.04
C LEU A 151 0.90 20.25 -12.76
N LEU A 152 1.75 19.99 -11.77
CA LEU A 152 1.81 20.75 -10.52
C LEU A 152 2.70 22.00 -10.61
N GLY A 153 3.46 22.15 -11.68
CA GLY A 153 4.43 23.24 -11.86
C GLY A 153 5.66 23.09 -10.95
N VAL A 154 6.07 21.87 -10.63
CA VAL A 154 7.21 21.57 -9.75
C VAL A 154 8.28 20.75 -10.46
N GLN A 155 9.51 20.79 -9.94
CA GLN A 155 10.62 20.00 -10.43
C GLN A 155 11.16 19.13 -9.30
N TRP A 156 11.17 17.82 -9.50
CA TRP A 156 11.79 16.86 -8.59
C TRP A 156 13.21 16.54 -9.06
N LYS A 157 14.12 16.23 -8.13
CA LYS A 157 15.55 16.04 -8.43
C LYS A 157 16.04 14.62 -8.20
N LYS A 158 15.49 13.94 -7.20
CA LYS A 158 15.97 12.62 -6.78
C LYS A 158 14.84 11.76 -6.27
N LEU A 159 14.81 10.51 -6.74
CA LEU A 159 13.94 9.45 -6.23
C LEU A 159 14.74 8.42 -5.42
N ALA A 160 14.37 8.24 -4.16
CA ALA A 160 14.83 7.14 -3.31
C ALA A 160 13.68 6.17 -2.99
N LEU A 161 13.97 4.87 -3.07
CA LEU A 161 13.05 3.85 -2.58
C LEU A 161 13.28 3.60 -1.08
N SER A 162 12.23 3.20 -0.38
CA SER A 162 12.26 2.87 1.04
C SER A 162 11.35 1.68 1.35
N ASN A 163 11.49 1.12 2.55
CA ASN A 163 10.62 0.08 3.08
C ASN A 163 10.07 0.48 4.47
N ALA A 164 9.73 1.76 4.62
CA ALA A 164 9.34 2.31 5.92
C ALA A 164 7.96 1.81 6.34
N GLY A 165 7.83 1.25 7.55
CA GLY A 165 6.57 0.66 8.02
C GLY A 165 5.47 1.65 8.40
N THR A 166 5.79 2.93 8.57
CA THR A 166 4.85 3.95 9.09
C THR A 166 4.43 5.00 8.06
N ARG A 167 5.03 5.00 6.86
CA ARG A 167 4.78 6.02 5.85
C ARG A 167 4.99 5.50 4.43
N TRP A 168 4.17 6.01 3.52
CA TRP A 168 4.22 5.67 2.10
C TRP A 168 5.14 6.56 1.28
N GLY A 169 5.38 7.80 1.72
CA GLY A 169 6.28 8.74 1.06
C GLY A 169 6.80 9.86 1.98
N SER A 170 7.73 10.65 1.45
CA SER A 170 8.08 12.00 1.91
C SER A 170 8.72 12.77 0.77
N ALA A 171 8.47 14.08 0.70
CA ALA A 171 9.26 15.03 -0.08
C ALA A 171 10.00 16.03 0.81
N LYS A 172 11.05 16.63 0.25
CA LYS A 172 11.80 17.75 0.81
C LYS A 172 11.77 18.93 -0.16
N SER A 173 11.87 20.15 0.37
CA SER A 173 11.96 21.39 -0.42
C SER A 173 13.06 21.41 -1.48
N ASP A 174 14.12 20.62 -1.30
CA ASP A 174 15.22 20.50 -2.26
C ASP A 174 14.86 19.70 -3.53
N GLY A 175 13.65 19.11 -3.61
CA GLY A 175 13.18 18.27 -4.70
C GLY A 175 13.49 16.77 -4.51
N SER A 176 13.99 16.36 -3.34
CA SER A 176 14.20 14.95 -3.01
C SER A 176 12.90 14.29 -2.60
N ILE A 177 12.56 13.19 -3.27
CA ILE A 177 11.35 12.41 -3.01
C ILE A 177 11.78 11.00 -2.61
N ARG A 178 11.14 10.50 -1.56
CA ARG A 178 11.29 9.12 -1.09
C ARG A 178 9.93 8.45 -1.08
N LEU A 179 9.82 7.30 -1.74
CA LEU A 179 8.59 6.51 -1.80
C LEU A 179 8.84 5.10 -1.28
N ASN A 180 7.82 4.49 -0.67
CA ASN A 180 7.89 3.10 -0.24
C ASN A 180 7.70 2.19 -1.46
N TRP A 181 8.65 1.29 -1.73
CA TRP A 181 8.58 0.42 -2.91
C TRP A 181 7.35 -0.49 -2.88
N ARG A 182 6.82 -0.80 -1.69
CA ARG A 182 5.61 -1.60 -1.50
C ARG A 182 4.34 -0.96 -2.07
N LEU A 183 4.38 0.31 -2.50
CA LEU A 183 3.27 0.94 -3.24
C LEU A 183 2.93 0.19 -4.52
N VAL A 184 3.85 -0.58 -5.10
CA VAL A 184 3.56 -1.42 -6.28
C VAL A 184 2.51 -2.51 -6.02
N HIS A 185 2.18 -2.80 -4.76
CA HIS A 185 1.11 -3.75 -4.41
C HIS A 185 -0.29 -3.14 -4.45
N PHE A 186 -0.41 -1.83 -4.56
CA PHE A 186 -1.69 -1.12 -4.64
C PHE A 186 -2.06 -0.84 -6.09
N SER A 187 -3.29 -0.40 -6.35
CA SER A 187 -3.68 0.04 -7.70
C SER A 187 -2.86 1.25 -8.17
N MET A 188 -2.79 1.44 -9.49
CA MET A 188 -2.14 2.62 -10.07
C MET A 188 -2.76 3.93 -9.55
N SER A 189 -4.07 3.97 -9.30
CA SER A 189 -4.75 5.16 -8.76
C SER A 189 -4.30 5.53 -7.34
N VAL A 190 -4.03 4.53 -6.49
CA VAL A 190 -3.50 4.75 -5.13
C VAL A 190 -2.06 5.21 -5.19
N LEU A 191 -1.25 4.60 -6.06
CA LEU A 191 0.13 5.02 -6.31
C LEU A 191 0.18 6.47 -6.78
N ASP A 192 -0.64 6.83 -7.77
CA ASP A 192 -0.76 8.19 -8.30
C ASP A 192 -1.12 9.21 -7.23
N TYR A 193 -2.07 8.86 -6.35
CA TYR A 193 -2.42 9.69 -5.21
C TYR A 193 -1.21 9.96 -4.31
N VAL A 194 -0.43 8.94 -3.96
CA VAL A 194 0.76 9.13 -3.11
C VAL A 194 1.81 9.98 -3.84
N VAL A 195 2.05 9.73 -5.12
CA VAL A 195 3.01 10.52 -5.92
C VAL A 195 2.61 12.00 -5.99
N ALA A 196 1.36 12.30 -6.33
CA ALA A 196 0.84 13.66 -6.38
C ALA A 196 0.87 14.34 -5.00
N HIS A 197 0.59 13.59 -3.92
CA HIS A 197 0.71 14.08 -2.54
C HIS A 197 2.13 14.52 -2.21
N GLU A 198 3.13 13.67 -2.49
CA GLU A 198 4.52 14.00 -2.23
C GLU A 198 5.03 15.15 -3.11
N LEU A 199 4.63 15.21 -4.38
CA LEU A 199 5.01 16.35 -5.24
C LEU A 199 4.36 17.66 -4.79
N SER A 200 3.12 17.62 -4.30
CA SER A 200 2.43 18.80 -3.79
C SER A 200 3.15 19.42 -2.59
N HIS A 201 3.87 18.60 -1.81
CA HIS A 201 4.71 19.10 -0.73
C HIS A 201 5.81 20.04 -1.20
N LEU A 202 6.27 19.96 -2.45
CA LEU A 202 7.26 20.90 -3.00
C LEU A 202 6.72 22.32 -3.14
N ARG A 203 5.39 22.52 -3.14
CA ARG A 203 4.74 23.83 -3.12
C ARG A 203 4.31 24.24 -1.71
N GLU A 204 3.70 23.30 -0.99
CA GLU A 204 3.09 23.55 0.32
C GLU A 204 3.54 22.46 1.31
N MET A 205 4.47 22.78 2.22
CA MET A 205 5.09 21.80 3.12
C MET A 205 4.15 21.26 4.20
N ASN A 206 3.06 21.97 4.48
CA ASN A 206 2.03 21.58 5.45
C ASN A 206 0.73 21.20 4.74
N HIS A 207 -0.07 20.32 5.36
CA HIS A 207 -1.39 19.88 4.84
C HIS A 207 -2.50 20.95 5.00
N SER A 208 -2.19 22.20 4.63
CA SER A 208 -3.11 23.34 4.62
C SER A 208 -4.23 23.17 3.57
N PRO A 209 -5.29 24.00 3.57
CA PRO A 209 -6.27 24.01 2.49
C PRO A 209 -5.63 24.16 1.10
N ARG A 210 -4.62 25.03 0.96
CA ARG A 210 -3.88 25.23 -0.30
C ARG A 210 -3.14 23.97 -0.77
N PHE A 211 -2.62 23.18 0.16
CA PHE A 211 -2.02 21.88 -0.17
C PHE A 211 -3.06 20.95 -0.79
N TRP A 212 -4.26 20.86 -0.20
CA TRP A 212 -5.31 19.99 -0.72
C TRP A 212 -5.89 20.49 -2.04
N GLU A 213 -6.00 21.81 -2.24
CA GLU A 213 -6.32 22.41 -3.54
C GLU A 213 -5.28 22.03 -4.60
N THR A 214 -3.99 22.07 -4.24
CA THR A 214 -2.88 21.66 -5.12
C THR A 214 -3.01 20.19 -5.52
N VAL A 215 -3.24 19.28 -4.57
CA VAL A 215 -3.48 17.86 -4.86
C VAL A 215 -4.71 17.66 -5.76
N GLN A 216 -5.82 18.35 -5.44
CA GLN A 216 -7.08 18.23 -6.17
C GLN A 216 -6.97 18.72 -7.63
N SER A 217 -6.10 19.69 -7.89
CA SER A 217 -5.91 20.26 -9.24
C SER A 217 -5.44 19.22 -10.27
N VAL A 218 -4.73 18.18 -9.84
CA VAL A 218 -4.23 17.10 -10.70
C VAL A 218 -4.93 15.76 -10.44
N LEU A 219 -5.55 15.59 -9.27
CA LEU A 219 -6.32 14.40 -8.90
C LEU A 219 -7.64 14.81 -8.22
N PRO A 220 -8.69 15.14 -8.97
CA PRO A 220 -9.96 15.61 -8.41
C PRO A 220 -10.60 14.61 -7.43
N ASN A 221 -10.41 13.31 -7.65
CA ASN A 221 -10.98 12.23 -6.84
C ASN A 221 -10.01 11.69 -5.77
N TYR A 222 -9.03 12.48 -5.32
CA TYR A 222 -8.00 12.03 -4.36
C TYR A 222 -8.57 11.49 -3.04
N ALA A 223 -9.74 11.96 -2.61
CA ALA A 223 -10.36 11.54 -1.35
C ALA A 223 -10.69 10.05 -1.33
N ALA A 224 -11.14 9.49 -2.46
CA ALA A 224 -11.41 8.06 -2.61
C ALA A 224 -10.11 7.24 -2.49
N MET A 225 -9.05 7.65 -3.19
CA MET A 225 -7.75 6.96 -3.17
C MET A 225 -7.08 7.04 -1.80
N ARG A 226 -7.23 8.17 -1.09
CA ARG A 226 -6.79 8.33 0.29
C ARG A 226 -7.51 7.37 1.23
N GLN A 227 -8.81 7.17 1.04
CA GLN A 227 -9.58 6.23 1.84
C GLN A 227 -9.21 4.79 1.53
N GLN A 228 -9.03 4.46 0.25
CA GLN A 228 -8.54 3.17 -0.20
C GLN A 228 -7.19 2.81 0.44
N LEU A 229 -6.20 3.72 0.39
CA LEU A 229 -4.87 3.52 0.99
C LEU A 229 -4.91 3.27 2.51
N LYS A 230 -5.91 3.76 3.23
CA LYS A 230 -6.09 3.50 4.68
C LYS A 230 -6.75 2.17 4.99
N ASN A 231 -7.56 1.68 4.05
CA ASN A 231 -8.33 0.46 4.20
C ASN A 231 -7.54 -0.75 3.71
N GLU A 232 -6.71 -0.56 2.69
CA GLU A 232 -5.82 -1.56 2.14
C GLU A 232 -4.52 -1.65 2.94
N ALA A 233 -3.93 -2.84 2.98
CA ALA A 233 -2.62 -3.06 3.53
C ALA A 233 -1.77 -3.79 2.49
N ALA A 234 -0.49 -3.41 2.39
CA ALA A 234 0.45 -4.20 1.59
C ALA A 234 0.57 -5.60 2.20
N PRO A 235 0.87 -6.62 1.37
CA PRO A 235 1.11 -7.99 1.84
C PRO A 235 2.13 -8.05 2.98
N ARG A 236 2.16 -9.13 3.76
CA ARG A 236 3.28 -9.35 4.70
C ARG A 236 4.44 -9.98 3.91
N TRP A 237 5.65 -9.47 4.15
CA TRP A 237 6.83 -9.82 3.36
C TRP A 237 7.77 -10.81 4.07
N SER A 238 7.24 -11.54 5.05
CA SER A 238 7.95 -12.60 5.76
C SER A 238 8.30 -13.75 4.82
#